data_AF-A0A8T0G915-F1
#
_entry.id   AF-A0A8T0G915-F1
#
_cell.length_a   1.000
_cell.length_b   1.000
_cell.length_c   1.000
_cell.angle_alpha   90.00
_cell.angle_beta   90.00
_cell.angle_gamma   90.00
#
_symmetry.space_group_name_H-M   'P 1'
#
loop_
_entity.id
_entity.type
_entity.pdbx_description
1 polymer ?
#
loop_
_entity_poly.entity_id
_entity_poly.type
_entity_poly.pdbx_seq_one_letter_code
_entity_poly.pdbx_strand_id
1 'polypeptide(L)'
;MSISPTKRLSMEGVDVEARTISSELGNLGLDSSKEAGDGSSFLPGTTPEALFYVLPYLGLKELLTLETVSSQLREAIRGDVTLWQQLHVDVPLNRKLTDAELVGLSSRSHGRLQSLSLIKCIRLSESVIEHIVEANPMLQKLNLSACTGVSAEAVLRMVKIQTERRSPHIPGLTQLRIRGLYGVTPEILESLQRMMQSEGNHSASDVIPSPHYYKNGEPSPAISEEQLIDIEACPKCRTARLVFDCTRPTCEQRRNIPLQQCRGCYLCIARCEECGVCIDGDDYEETFCMEFLCQSCWLRLPKCSECNRAGCSRHIEALDISETSIFSCDSCQGVLPGDTGPIFD
;
A
#
# COMPACT_ATOMS: atom_id res chain seq x y z
N MET A 1 -6.79 -11.43 32.76
CA MET A 1 -7.85 -11.66 31.75
C MET A 1 -7.44 -10.87 30.52
N SER A 2 -6.85 -11.56 29.57
CA SER A 2 -6.20 -10.98 28.39
C SER A 2 -7.17 -11.06 27.22
N ILE A 3 -7.48 -9.93 26.60
CA ILE A 3 -8.36 -9.87 25.42
C ILE A 3 -7.47 -9.91 24.18
N SER A 4 -7.59 -10.99 23.41
CA SER A 4 -6.97 -11.16 22.08
C SER A 4 -7.64 -10.26 21.04
N PRO A 5 -6.94 -9.87 19.94
CA PRO A 5 -7.54 -9.09 18.87
C PRO A 5 -8.39 -9.98 17.96
N THR A 6 -9.60 -9.51 17.68
CA THR A 6 -10.66 -10.18 16.93
C THR A 6 -10.35 -10.23 15.44
N LYS A 7 -10.52 -11.42 14.84
CA LYS A 7 -10.59 -11.70 13.41
C LYS A 7 -11.48 -10.68 12.67
N ARG A 8 -10.95 -10.08 11.60
CA ARG A 8 -11.76 -9.43 10.54
C ARG A 8 -12.59 -10.51 9.85
N LEU A 9 -13.92 -10.35 9.87
CA LEU A 9 -14.84 -11.13 9.05
C LEU A 9 -14.83 -10.55 7.64
N SER A 10 -14.43 -11.37 6.67
CA SER A 10 -14.65 -11.09 5.25
C SER A 10 -16.13 -11.26 4.94
N MET A 11 -16.77 -10.20 4.46
CA MET A 11 -18.08 -10.29 3.80
C MET A 11 -17.85 -10.12 2.31
N GLU A 12 -18.30 -11.11 1.55
CA GLU A 12 -18.29 -11.18 0.08
C GLU A 12 -19.03 -9.95 -0.49
N GLY A 13 -18.35 -9.23 -1.39
CA GLY A 13 -18.88 -8.05 -2.06
C GLY A 13 -19.66 -8.44 -3.31
N VAL A 14 -20.93 -8.03 -3.33
CA VAL A 14 -21.77 -7.97 -4.52
C VAL A 14 -21.22 -6.89 -5.45
N ASP A 15 -21.02 -7.24 -6.72
CA ASP A 15 -20.62 -6.31 -7.77
C ASP A 15 -21.64 -5.16 -7.92
N VAL A 16 -21.18 -3.93 -7.73
CA VAL A 16 -21.90 -2.72 -8.11
C VAL A 16 -21.01 -1.97 -9.08
N GLU A 17 -21.41 -2.01 -10.35
CA GLU A 17 -20.76 -1.31 -11.47
C GLU A 17 -20.47 0.16 -11.13
N ALA A 18 -19.22 0.55 -11.36
CA ALA A 18 -18.70 1.88 -11.13
C ALA A 18 -19.35 2.91 -12.08
N ARG A 19 -20.28 3.71 -11.57
CA ARG A 19 -20.70 4.95 -12.23
C ARG A 19 -19.79 6.12 -11.87
N THR A 20 -19.55 6.93 -12.89
CA THR A 20 -18.61 8.04 -13.06
C THR A 20 -18.70 9.13 -11.98
N ILE A 21 -17.56 9.45 -11.34
CA ILE A 21 -17.45 10.52 -10.31
C ILE A 21 -17.33 11.93 -10.94
N SER A 22 -17.26 12.07 -12.27
CA SER A 22 -17.05 13.36 -12.95
C SER A 22 -18.30 14.11 -13.45
N SER A 23 -19.54 13.61 -13.30
CA SER A 23 -20.70 14.23 -13.99
C SER A 23 -21.86 14.78 -13.15
N GLU A 24 -21.78 14.88 -11.82
CA GLU A 24 -22.92 15.38 -11.01
C GLU A 24 -22.56 16.57 -10.10
N LEU A 25 -21.96 17.61 -10.67
CA LEU A 25 -21.90 18.96 -10.07
C LEU A 25 -22.55 20.04 -10.94
N GLY A 26 -23.42 19.65 -11.89
CA GLY A 26 -24.15 20.60 -12.73
C GLY A 26 -25.60 20.18 -12.93
N ASN A 27 -26.51 21.02 -12.42
CA ASN A 27 -27.97 21.08 -12.63
C ASN A 27 -28.86 20.07 -11.89
N LEU A 28 -29.76 20.61 -11.05
CA LEU A 28 -31.23 20.59 -11.14
C LEU A 28 -31.74 21.06 -9.75
N GLY A 29 -32.37 22.23 -9.62
CA GLY A 29 -33.74 22.48 -10.06
C GLY A 29 -34.67 22.29 -8.87
N LEU A 30 -34.96 23.37 -8.14
CA LEU A 30 -35.99 23.43 -7.10
C LEU A 30 -37.35 23.03 -7.68
N ASP A 31 -38.06 22.11 -7.04
CA ASP A 31 -39.51 22.29 -6.85
C ASP A 31 -40.05 21.51 -5.65
N SER A 32 -40.90 22.17 -4.88
CA SER A 32 -41.63 21.63 -3.73
C SER A 32 -42.99 21.10 -4.17
N SER A 33 -43.44 19.96 -3.62
CA SER A 33 -44.85 19.66 -3.33
C SER A 33 -45.04 18.37 -2.51
N LYS A 34 -46.02 18.39 -1.61
CA LYS A 34 -46.41 17.44 -0.55
C LYS A 34 -47.10 16.16 -1.07
N GLU A 35 -47.07 15.06 -0.30
CA GLU A 35 -48.22 14.53 0.47
C GLU A 35 -47.86 13.29 1.33
N ALA A 36 -48.71 13.02 2.34
CA ALA A 36 -48.46 12.23 3.54
C ALA A 36 -49.06 10.80 3.51
N GLY A 37 -48.51 9.88 4.32
CA GLY A 37 -49.10 8.57 4.63
C GLY A 37 -48.36 7.87 5.80
N ASP A 38 -49.12 7.48 6.82
CA ASP A 38 -48.77 7.04 8.19
C ASP A 38 -48.15 5.63 8.30
N GLY A 39 -47.32 5.37 9.33
CA GLY A 39 -46.98 3.99 9.74
C GLY A 39 -45.52 3.62 10.07
N SER A 40 -44.73 4.44 10.75
CA SER A 40 -43.73 4.06 11.79
C SER A 40 -42.83 5.26 12.07
N SER A 41 -42.53 5.52 13.34
CA SER A 41 -41.71 6.65 13.79
C SER A 41 -40.23 6.46 13.43
N PHE A 42 -39.88 6.65 12.17
CA PHE A 42 -38.58 7.18 11.78
C PHE A 42 -38.83 8.61 11.31
N LEU A 43 -38.30 9.60 12.04
CA LEU A 43 -38.33 10.98 11.57
C LEU A 43 -37.62 11.01 10.19
N PRO A 44 -38.29 11.46 9.11
CA PRO A 44 -37.64 11.61 7.83
C PRO A 44 -36.64 12.76 7.97
N GLY A 45 -35.36 12.42 8.08
CA GLY A 45 -34.27 13.41 8.15
C GLY A 45 -33.31 13.26 9.33
N THR A 46 -33.51 12.34 10.27
CA THR A 46 -32.50 12.04 11.29
C THR A 46 -31.70 10.81 10.87
N THR A 47 -30.46 10.99 10.41
CA THR A 47 -29.53 9.87 10.27
C THR A 47 -29.35 9.21 11.65
N PRO A 48 -29.57 7.89 11.78
CA PRO A 48 -29.43 7.20 13.06
C PRO A 48 -28.10 7.54 13.71
N GLU A 49 -28.12 7.96 14.97
CA GLU A 49 -26.93 8.37 15.73
C GLU A 49 -25.86 7.26 15.74
N ALA A 50 -26.32 6.00 15.68
CA ALA A 50 -25.51 4.80 15.51
C ALA A 50 -24.51 4.89 14.33
N LEU A 51 -24.88 5.54 13.23
CA LEU A 51 -24.02 5.66 12.04
C LEU A 51 -22.76 6.49 12.31
N PHE A 52 -22.84 7.52 13.17
CA PHE A 52 -21.67 8.35 13.49
C PHE A 52 -20.61 7.60 14.28
N TYR A 53 -21.01 6.60 15.09
CA TYR A 53 -20.06 5.75 15.82
C TYR A 53 -19.28 4.80 14.91
N VAL A 54 -19.78 4.53 13.69
CA VAL A 54 -19.11 3.65 12.73
C VAL A 54 -18.06 4.41 11.92
N LEU A 55 -18.19 5.74 11.75
CA LEU A 55 -17.31 6.55 10.91
C LEU A 55 -15.79 6.33 11.16
N PRO A 56 -15.30 6.26 12.42
CA PRO A 56 -13.87 6.04 12.67
C PRO A 56 -13.33 4.69 12.20
N TYR A 57 -14.21 3.73 11.87
CA TYR A 57 -13.84 2.40 11.39
C TYR A 57 -13.91 2.28 9.86
N LEU A 58 -14.39 3.32 9.17
CA LEU A 58 -14.52 3.34 7.73
C LEU A 58 -13.22 3.77 7.04
N GLY A 59 -12.97 3.21 5.86
CA GLY A 59 -11.88 3.64 5.00
C GLY A 59 -12.21 4.92 4.25
N LEU A 60 -11.21 5.47 3.57
CA LEU A 60 -11.36 6.72 2.82
C LEU A 60 -12.44 6.63 1.74
N LYS A 61 -12.54 5.50 1.03
CA LYS A 61 -13.55 5.30 -0.02
C LYS A 61 -14.96 5.36 0.56
N GLU A 62 -15.19 4.67 1.68
CA GLU A 62 -16.48 4.62 2.36
C GLU A 62 -16.86 6.00 2.89
N LEU A 63 -15.94 6.71 3.52
CA LEU A 63 -16.16 8.07 4.02
C LEU A 63 -16.55 9.03 2.90
N LEU A 64 -15.81 9.05 1.78
CA LEU A 64 -16.11 9.88 0.62
C LEU A 64 -17.46 9.52 -0.01
N THR A 65 -17.85 8.24 0.03
CA THR A 65 -19.17 7.80 -0.44
C THR A 65 -20.26 8.32 0.48
N LEU A 66 -20.10 8.26 1.80
CA LEU A 66 -21.10 8.77 2.74
C LEU A 66 -21.29 10.29 2.66
N GLU A 67 -20.26 11.05 2.27
CA GLU A 67 -20.40 12.48 1.98
C GLU A 67 -21.38 12.78 0.84
N THR A 68 -21.57 11.88 -0.12
CA THR A 68 -22.50 12.11 -1.25
C THR A 68 -23.94 11.78 -0.88
N VAL A 69 -24.16 10.92 0.11
CA VAL A 69 -25.48 10.39 0.48
C VAL A 69 -26.32 11.38 1.28
N SER A 70 -25.71 12.15 2.19
CA SER A 70 -26.44 13.06 3.08
C SER A 70 -25.62 14.31 3.40
N SER A 71 -26.28 15.47 3.43
CA SER A 71 -25.66 16.72 3.89
C SER A 71 -25.25 16.64 5.37
N GLN A 72 -26.02 15.95 6.22
CA GLN A 72 -25.69 15.79 7.63
C GLN A 72 -24.43 14.94 7.82
N LEU A 73 -24.31 13.83 7.08
CA LEU A 73 -23.10 12.99 7.10
C LEU A 73 -21.91 13.76 6.53
N ARG A 74 -22.12 14.51 5.45
CA ARG A 74 -21.07 15.34 4.84
C ARG A 74 -20.48 16.32 5.83
N GLU A 75 -21.32 17.08 6.54
CA GLU A 75 -20.84 18.06 7.52
C GLU A 75 -20.18 17.38 8.71
N ALA A 76 -20.72 16.27 9.20
CA ALA A 76 -20.11 15.52 10.30
C ALA A 76 -18.74 14.93 9.92
N ILE A 77 -18.63 14.31 8.74
CA ILE A 77 -17.39 13.71 8.23
C ILE A 77 -16.34 14.79 7.96
N ARG A 78 -16.71 15.90 7.33
CA ARG A 78 -15.79 17.01 7.03
C ARG A 78 -15.33 17.75 8.28
N GLY A 79 -16.23 17.93 9.24
CA GLY A 79 -15.96 18.66 10.48
C GLY A 79 -15.17 17.84 11.52
N ASP A 80 -15.19 16.51 11.43
CA ASP A 80 -14.47 15.65 12.36
C ASP A 80 -13.00 15.49 11.97
N VAL A 81 -12.15 16.28 12.61
CA VAL A 81 -10.69 16.27 12.41
C VAL A 81 -10.05 14.91 12.70
N THR A 82 -10.65 14.10 13.58
CA THR A 82 -10.07 12.81 14.00
C THR A 82 -10.09 11.78 12.88
N LEU A 83 -11.10 11.83 12.01
CA LEU A 83 -11.21 10.96 10.82
C LEU A 83 -10.08 11.23 9.81
N TRP A 84 -9.52 12.44 9.82
CA TRP A 84 -8.49 12.89 8.87
C TRP A 84 -7.08 12.83 9.44
N GLN A 85 -6.86 12.25 10.63
CA GLN A 85 -5.51 12.08 11.18
C GLN A 85 -4.73 10.97 10.48
N GLN A 86 -5.42 10.04 9.82
CA GLN A 86 -4.84 8.91 9.11
C GLN A 86 -5.39 8.90 7.69
N LEU A 87 -4.61 9.36 6.72
CA LEU A 87 -5.01 9.38 5.33
C LEU A 87 -4.33 8.23 4.58
N HIS A 88 -5.12 7.25 4.16
CA HIS A 88 -4.65 6.10 3.39
C HIS A 88 -5.31 6.07 2.01
N VAL A 89 -4.48 6.19 0.97
CA VAL A 89 -4.85 6.15 -0.44
C VAL A 89 -4.15 4.96 -1.07
N ASP A 90 -4.95 4.03 -1.58
CA ASP A 90 -4.50 2.85 -2.33
C ASP A 90 -5.47 2.61 -3.49
N VAL A 91 -5.31 1.49 -4.20
CA VAL A 91 -6.20 1.04 -5.26
C VAL A 91 -7.64 0.92 -4.74
N PRO A 92 -8.65 1.42 -5.48
CA PRO A 92 -8.56 2.05 -6.80
C PRO A 92 -8.42 3.59 -6.78
N LEU A 93 -8.42 4.23 -5.61
CA LEU A 93 -8.44 5.69 -5.48
C LEU A 93 -7.14 6.36 -5.96
N ASN A 94 -6.01 5.68 -5.80
CA ASN A 94 -4.68 6.16 -6.23
C ASN A 94 -4.61 6.60 -7.71
N ARG A 95 -5.44 6.02 -8.59
CA ARG A 95 -5.48 6.35 -10.04
C ARG A 95 -6.28 7.62 -10.36
N LYS A 96 -7.23 7.97 -9.49
CA LYS A 96 -8.19 9.06 -9.72
C LYS A 96 -7.81 10.33 -8.97
N LEU A 97 -7.14 10.19 -7.83
CA LEU A 97 -6.81 11.30 -6.97
C LEU A 97 -5.86 12.30 -7.64
N THR A 98 -6.24 13.57 -7.61
CA THR A 98 -5.47 14.72 -8.09
C THR A 98 -4.80 15.45 -6.94
N ASP A 99 -3.80 16.27 -7.28
CA ASP A 99 -3.10 17.15 -6.33
C ASP A 99 -4.07 18.02 -5.51
N ALA A 100 -5.05 18.66 -6.18
CA ALA A 100 -6.02 19.54 -5.52
C ALA A 100 -6.92 18.78 -4.53
N GLU A 101 -7.35 17.57 -4.90
CA GLU A 101 -8.15 16.72 -4.01
C GLU A 101 -7.34 16.27 -2.80
N LEU A 102 -6.08 15.87 -2.99
CA LEU A 102 -5.22 15.47 -1.87
C LEU A 102 -4.99 16.62 -0.88
N VAL A 103 -4.72 17.84 -1.38
CA VAL A 103 -4.63 19.03 -0.52
C VAL A 103 -5.94 19.27 0.22
N GLY A 104 -7.08 19.19 -0.49
CA GLY A 104 -8.42 19.35 0.09
C GLY A 104 -8.78 18.31 1.15
N LEU A 105 -8.28 17.08 1.04
CA LEU A 105 -8.45 16.04 2.06
C LEU A 105 -7.52 16.27 3.25
N SER A 106 -6.24 16.54 3.00
CA SER A 106 -5.24 16.74 4.06
C SER A 106 -5.52 17.96 4.92
N SER A 107 -6.12 19.02 4.36
CA SER A 107 -6.43 20.26 5.09
C SER A 107 -7.50 20.07 6.18
N ARG A 108 -8.35 19.04 6.06
CA ARG A 108 -9.38 18.67 7.05
C ARG A 108 -8.79 18.17 8.37
N SER A 109 -7.53 17.76 8.34
CA SER A 109 -6.79 17.41 9.56
C SER A 109 -6.37 18.63 10.38
N HIS A 110 -6.48 19.86 9.83
CA HIS A 110 -6.05 21.11 10.46
C HIS A 110 -4.62 21.04 11.04
N GLY A 111 -3.68 20.49 10.27
CA GLY A 111 -2.28 20.35 10.69
C GLY A 111 -2.01 19.20 11.66
N ARG A 112 -3.03 18.38 11.96
CA ARG A 112 -2.94 17.24 12.89
C ARG A 112 -2.86 15.89 12.17
N LEU A 113 -2.56 15.86 10.87
CA LEU A 113 -2.29 14.61 10.16
C LEU A 113 -1.12 13.88 10.81
N GLN A 114 -1.32 12.62 11.18
CA GLN A 114 -0.34 11.76 11.84
C GLN A 114 0.19 10.67 10.91
N SER A 115 -0.64 10.20 9.96
CA SER A 115 -0.20 9.29 8.91
C SER A 115 -0.69 9.73 7.54
N LEU A 116 0.22 9.73 6.58
CA LEU A 116 -0.04 9.89 5.17
C LEU A 116 0.50 8.66 4.44
N SER A 117 -0.39 7.86 3.87
CA SER A 117 -0.06 6.67 3.09
C SER A 117 -0.62 6.81 1.69
N LEU A 118 0.28 7.00 0.73
CA LEU A 118 0.01 7.11 -0.69
C LEU A 118 0.70 5.92 -1.37
N ILE A 119 -0.09 4.94 -1.82
CA ILE A 119 0.42 3.72 -2.45
C ILE A 119 0.15 3.79 -3.94
N LYS A 120 1.22 3.65 -4.75
CA LYS A 120 1.14 3.67 -6.22
C LYS A 120 0.43 4.92 -6.77
N CYS A 121 0.59 6.07 -6.11
CA CYS A 121 -0.01 7.34 -6.54
C CYS A 121 0.90 8.06 -7.55
N ILE A 122 1.06 7.48 -8.74
CA ILE A 122 2.04 7.93 -9.75
C ILE A 122 1.72 9.31 -10.39
N ARG A 123 0.49 9.80 -10.22
CA ARG A 123 0.01 11.06 -10.83
C ARG A 123 0.20 12.28 -9.94
N LEU A 124 0.59 12.08 -8.69
CA LEU A 124 0.74 13.17 -7.72
C LEU A 124 2.10 13.85 -7.87
N SER A 125 2.11 15.17 -7.75
CA SER A 125 3.33 15.95 -7.77
C SER A 125 4.07 15.88 -6.44
N GLU A 126 5.39 15.70 -6.47
CA GLU A 126 6.22 15.70 -5.25
C GLU A 126 6.10 17.01 -4.45
N SER A 127 5.91 18.15 -5.12
CA SER A 127 5.75 19.47 -4.50
C SER A 127 4.49 19.55 -3.64
N VAL A 128 3.41 18.86 -4.04
CA VAL A 128 2.15 18.85 -3.31
C VAL A 128 2.25 17.99 -2.06
N ILE A 129 2.94 16.87 -2.16
CA ILE A 129 3.26 16.03 -1.00
C ILE A 129 4.16 16.80 -0.03
N GLU A 130 5.16 17.53 -0.54
CA GLU A 130 6.05 18.36 0.26
C GLU A 130 5.28 19.46 1.01
N HIS A 131 4.34 20.13 0.34
CA HIS A 131 3.45 21.11 0.95
C HIS A 131 2.58 20.50 2.06
N ILE A 132 2.04 19.30 1.86
CA ILE A 132 1.23 18.61 2.88
C ILE A 132 2.08 18.22 4.09
N VAL A 133 3.29 17.70 3.86
CA VAL A 133 4.25 17.42 4.94
C VAL A 133 4.56 18.71 5.70
N GLU A 134 4.74 19.82 5.00
CA GLU A 134 4.99 21.12 5.62
C GLU A 134 3.79 21.63 6.44
N ALA A 135 2.56 21.43 5.98
CA ALA A 135 1.36 21.85 6.70
C ALA A 135 1.05 21.01 7.94
N ASN A 136 1.66 19.83 8.09
CA ASN A 136 1.33 18.85 9.12
C ASN A 136 2.55 18.47 9.99
N PRO A 137 2.89 19.27 11.02
CA PRO A 137 4.01 18.98 11.91
C PRO A 137 3.79 17.73 12.77
N MET A 138 2.56 17.25 12.94
CA MET A 138 2.26 16.03 13.74
C MET A 138 2.50 14.71 12.97
N LEU A 139 2.98 14.79 11.73
CA LEU A 139 3.14 13.64 10.86
C LEU A 139 4.24 12.71 11.39
N GLN A 140 3.86 11.46 11.64
CA GLN A 140 4.73 10.42 12.18
C GLN A 140 4.99 9.29 11.17
N LYS A 141 4.00 8.97 10.35
CA LYS A 141 4.07 7.88 9.36
C LYS A 141 3.90 8.45 7.95
N LEU A 142 4.94 8.34 7.12
CA LEU A 142 4.89 8.70 5.71
C LEU A 142 5.13 7.46 4.85
N ASN A 143 4.15 7.09 4.03
CA ASN A 143 4.27 5.98 3.10
C ASN A 143 4.04 6.49 1.67
N LEU A 144 5.05 6.35 0.82
CA LEU A 144 5.10 6.73 -0.58
C LEU A 144 5.46 5.53 -1.46
N SER A 145 5.07 4.32 -1.03
CA SER A 145 5.38 3.06 -1.72
C SER A 145 4.96 3.13 -3.18
N ALA A 146 5.91 2.88 -4.09
CA ALA A 146 5.71 2.87 -5.54
C ALA A 146 5.10 4.17 -6.11
N CYS A 147 5.29 5.31 -5.44
CA CYS A 147 5.00 6.64 -6.00
C CYS A 147 6.15 7.08 -6.91
N THR A 148 6.25 6.48 -8.09
CA THR A 148 7.39 6.65 -9.03
C THR A 148 7.58 8.10 -9.53
N GLY A 149 6.58 8.95 -9.40
CA GLY A 149 6.67 10.39 -9.68
C GLY A 149 7.34 11.23 -8.58
N VAL A 150 7.74 10.62 -7.45
CA VAL A 150 8.40 11.30 -6.34
C VAL A 150 9.89 10.94 -6.31
N SER A 151 10.75 11.97 -6.36
CA SER A 151 12.21 11.77 -6.30
C SER A 151 12.70 11.44 -4.89
N ALA A 152 13.83 10.73 -4.81
CA ALA A 152 14.50 10.44 -3.55
C ALA A 152 14.95 11.72 -2.83
N GLU A 153 15.33 12.75 -3.60
CA GLU A 153 15.70 14.07 -3.11
C GLU A 153 14.50 14.79 -2.48
N ALA A 154 13.30 14.66 -3.06
CA ALA A 154 12.09 15.22 -2.46
C ALA A 154 11.75 14.56 -1.13
N VAL A 155 11.86 13.23 -1.05
CA VAL A 155 11.73 12.51 0.23
C VAL A 155 12.74 13.03 1.25
N LEU A 156 14.00 13.23 0.85
CA LEU A 156 15.04 13.77 1.74
C LEU A 156 14.67 15.16 2.27
N ARG A 157 14.12 16.06 1.42
CA ARG A 157 13.62 17.37 1.84
C ARG A 157 12.45 17.25 2.82
N MET A 158 11.48 16.40 2.52
CA MET A 158 10.30 16.17 3.38
C MET A 158 10.70 15.67 4.78
N VAL A 159 11.62 14.71 4.86
CA VAL A 159 12.14 14.20 6.14
C VAL A 159 12.90 15.30 6.87
N LYS A 160 13.74 16.06 6.17
CA LYS A 160 14.48 17.18 6.74
C LYS A 160 13.56 18.22 7.37
N ILE A 161 12.49 18.63 6.68
CA ILE A 161 11.47 19.57 7.19
C ILE A 161 10.88 19.07 8.52
N GLN A 162 10.52 17.78 8.60
CA GLN A 162 9.96 17.18 9.80
C GLN A 162 10.98 17.07 10.95
N THR A 163 12.22 16.70 10.63
CA THR A 163 13.30 16.60 11.61
C THR A 163 13.69 17.97 12.19
N GLU A 164 13.77 19.02 11.37
CA GLU A 164 14.11 20.38 11.83
C GLU A 164 13.06 21.00 12.75
N ARG A 165 11.81 20.53 12.67
CA ARG A 165 10.69 20.98 13.50
C ARG A 165 10.51 20.16 14.77
N ARG A 166 11.31 19.12 14.97
CA ARG A 166 11.22 18.22 16.13
C ARG A 166 11.32 19.02 17.43
N SER A 167 10.42 18.77 18.34
CA SER A 167 10.36 19.40 19.66
C SER A 167 9.69 18.43 20.66
N PRO A 168 9.67 18.70 21.97
CA PRO A 168 9.01 17.82 22.94
C PRO A 168 7.52 17.53 22.63
N HIS A 169 6.86 18.37 21.82
CA HIS A 169 5.48 18.20 21.39
C HIS A 169 5.34 17.77 19.92
N ILE A 170 6.44 17.74 19.16
CA ILE A 170 6.49 17.37 17.75
C ILE A 170 7.43 16.15 17.63
N PRO A 171 6.89 14.92 17.56
CA PRO A 171 7.69 13.70 17.64
C PRO A 171 8.65 13.52 16.42
N GLY A 172 8.29 14.10 15.28
CA GLY A 172 8.91 13.86 13.99
C GLY A 172 8.51 12.51 13.39
N LEU A 173 9.03 12.21 12.20
CA LEU A 173 8.75 10.94 11.52
C LEU A 173 9.35 9.77 12.28
N THR A 174 8.51 8.79 12.60
CA THR A 174 8.88 7.50 13.20
C THR A 174 8.87 6.38 12.17
N GLN A 175 8.19 6.59 11.04
CA GLN A 175 8.07 5.59 10.00
C GLN A 175 8.07 6.23 8.61
N LEU A 176 8.91 5.68 7.74
CA LEU A 176 9.02 6.02 6.33
C LEU A 176 8.92 4.74 5.51
N ARG A 177 8.06 4.74 4.50
CA ARG A 177 7.92 3.64 3.53
C ARG A 177 8.12 4.18 2.12
N ILE A 178 9.21 3.78 1.48
CA ILE A 178 9.68 4.31 0.19
C ILE A 178 10.15 3.21 -0.76
N ARG A 179 9.76 1.96 -0.50
CA ARG A 179 9.92 0.87 -1.48
C ARG A 179 9.33 1.24 -2.84
N GLY A 180 10.00 0.83 -3.90
CA GLY A 180 9.57 1.11 -5.28
C GLY A 180 9.81 2.54 -5.76
N LEU A 181 10.43 3.41 -4.95
CA LEU A 181 10.96 4.69 -5.45
C LEU A 181 12.26 4.47 -6.24
N TYR A 182 12.44 5.28 -7.29
CA TYR A 182 13.67 5.32 -8.06
C TYR A 182 14.66 6.33 -7.49
N GLY A 183 15.95 6.17 -7.81
CA GLY A 183 16.98 7.15 -7.48
C GLY A 183 17.41 7.19 -6.01
N VAL A 184 16.92 6.29 -5.15
CA VAL A 184 17.41 6.23 -3.76
C VAL A 184 18.83 5.67 -3.74
N THR A 185 19.82 6.56 -3.61
CA THR A 185 21.22 6.16 -3.47
C THR A 185 21.53 5.72 -2.03
N PRO A 186 22.60 4.95 -1.81
CA PRO A 186 23.03 4.59 -0.45
C PRO A 186 23.28 5.81 0.45
N GLU A 187 23.81 6.90 -0.11
CA GLU A 187 24.10 8.14 0.61
C GLU A 187 22.81 8.85 1.07
N ILE A 188 21.78 8.84 0.21
CA ILE A 188 20.44 9.35 0.58
C ILE A 188 19.86 8.48 1.68
N LEU A 189 19.92 7.15 1.54
CA LEU A 189 19.41 6.23 2.55
C LEU A 189 20.08 6.44 3.92
N GLU A 190 21.42 6.52 3.96
CA GLU A 190 22.17 6.80 5.18
C GLU A 190 21.78 8.16 5.80
N SER A 191 21.54 9.17 4.95
CA SER A 191 21.08 10.48 5.40
C SER A 191 19.69 10.43 6.02
N LEU A 192 18.75 9.70 5.41
CA LEU A 192 17.42 9.47 5.96
C LEU A 192 17.49 8.74 7.30
N GLN A 193 18.28 7.67 7.37
CA GLN A 193 18.47 6.89 8.61
C GLN A 193 18.99 7.76 9.75
N ARG A 194 20.02 8.58 9.51
CA ARG A 194 20.57 9.50 10.52
C ARG A 194 19.56 10.55 10.99
N MET A 195 18.75 11.10 10.08
CA MET A 195 17.75 12.12 10.44
C MET A 195 16.57 11.55 11.25
N MET A 196 16.23 10.28 11.03
CA MET A 196 15.11 9.63 11.72
C MET A 196 15.50 8.98 13.06
N GLN A 197 16.76 8.56 13.23
CA GLN A 197 17.27 8.06 14.50
C GLN A 197 17.18 9.16 15.59
N SER A 198 16.65 8.83 16.77
CA SER A 198 16.66 9.72 17.94
C SER A 198 17.97 9.52 18.72
N GLU A 199 18.49 10.59 19.33
CA GLU A 199 19.74 10.62 20.12
C GLU A 199 19.73 9.71 21.37
N GLY A 200 18.69 8.90 21.59
CA GLY A 200 18.56 7.98 22.73
C GLY A 200 18.59 6.49 22.39
N ASN A 201 18.51 6.11 21.11
CA ASN A 201 18.45 4.70 20.69
C ASN A 201 19.80 4.21 20.14
N HIS A 202 20.84 4.27 20.97
CA HIS A 202 22.16 3.67 20.67
C HIS A 202 22.15 2.12 20.65
N SER A 203 21.01 1.48 20.91
CA SER A 203 20.84 0.01 20.91
C SER A 203 20.49 -0.59 19.54
N ALA A 204 20.35 0.22 18.48
CA ALA A 204 19.93 -0.27 17.16
C ALA A 204 21.01 -1.07 16.40
N SER A 205 22.25 -1.12 16.89
CA SER A 205 23.34 -1.84 16.20
C SER A 205 23.33 -3.37 16.45
N ASP A 206 22.60 -3.86 17.46
CA ASP A 206 22.60 -5.28 17.86
C ASP A 206 21.26 -6.01 17.58
N VAL A 207 20.24 -5.32 17.06
CA VAL A 207 18.99 -5.97 16.66
C VAL A 207 19.20 -6.57 15.27
N ILE A 208 19.37 -7.89 15.21
CA ILE A 208 19.32 -8.64 13.95
C ILE A 208 17.98 -8.29 13.28
N PRO A 209 17.98 -7.67 12.08
CA PRO A 209 16.73 -7.29 11.42
C PRO A 209 15.82 -8.49 11.30
N SER A 210 14.54 -8.32 11.63
CA SER A 210 13.56 -9.38 11.45
C SER A 210 13.61 -9.88 10.01
N PRO A 211 13.52 -11.19 9.81
CA PRO A 211 13.66 -11.78 8.49
C PRO A 211 12.56 -11.31 7.54
N HIS A 212 12.93 -10.83 6.36
CA HIS A 212 11.98 -10.44 5.32
C HIS A 212 11.92 -11.51 4.24
N TYR A 213 10.80 -12.20 4.07
CA TYR A 213 10.65 -13.19 3.01
C TYR A 213 9.97 -12.58 1.79
N TYR A 214 10.35 -13.04 0.61
CA TYR A 214 9.72 -12.59 -0.62
C TYR A 214 8.36 -13.28 -0.80
N LYS A 215 7.33 -12.51 -1.15
CA LYS A 215 6.01 -13.02 -1.55
C LYS A 215 5.39 -12.08 -2.58
N ASN A 216 5.25 -12.52 -3.82
CA ASN A 216 4.62 -11.76 -4.91
C ASN A 216 5.17 -10.33 -5.11
N GLY A 217 6.49 -10.15 -5.02
CA GLY A 217 7.15 -8.83 -5.08
C GLY A 217 7.13 -8.02 -3.78
N GLU A 218 6.47 -8.53 -2.74
CA GLU A 218 6.24 -7.85 -1.47
C GLU A 218 6.91 -8.62 -0.30
N PRO A 219 7.26 -7.94 0.80
CA PRO A 219 7.79 -8.60 1.99
C PRO A 219 6.68 -9.34 2.77
N SER A 220 6.99 -10.56 3.19
CA SER A 220 6.17 -11.42 4.02
C SER A 220 6.99 -11.91 5.23
N PRO A 221 6.52 -11.73 6.48
CA PRO A 221 5.36 -10.92 6.85
C PRO A 221 5.54 -9.45 6.46
N ALA A 222 4.44 -8.69 6.49
CA ALA A 222 4.49 -7.25 6.24
C ALA A 222 5.53 -6.58 7.15
N ILE A 223 6.22 -5.57 6.61
CA ILE A 223 7.28 -4.84 7.31
C ILE A 223 6.78 -4.38 8.68
N SER A 224 7.54 -4.72 9.73
CA SER A 224 7.21 -4.38 11.12
C SER A 224 6.96 -2.88 11.27
N GLU A 225 5.97 -2.49 12.10
CA GLU A 225 5.74 -1.08 12.42
C GLU A 225 6.97 -0.42 13.09
N GLU A 226 7.81 -1.24 13.72
CA GLU A 226 9.02 -0.83 14.44
C GLU A 226 10.17 -0.44 13.49
N GLN A 227 10.14 -0.90 12.23
CA GLN A 227 11.18 -0.55 11.28
C GLN A 227 11.00 0.89 10.80
N LEU A 228 12.03 1.73 11.00
CA LEU A 228 12.02 3.14 10.62
C LEU A 228 11.84 3.33 9.10
N ILE A 229 12.61 2.60 8.29
CA ILE A 229 12.61 2.68 6.81
C ILE A 229 12.51 1.26 6.25
N ASP A 230 11.63 1.04 5.29
CA ASP A 230 11.34 -0.30 4.70
C ASP A 230 12.40 -0.85 3.75
N ILE A 231 13.36 -0.03 3.32
CA ILE A 231 14.44 -0.44 2.42
C ILE A 231 15.79 -0.43 3.14
N GLU A 232 16.73 -1.20 2.60
CA GLU A 232 18.10 -1.27 3.10
C GLU A 232 19.12 -1.37 1.94
N ALA A 233 20.39 -1.14 2.23
CA ALA A 233 21.46 -1.36 1.26
C ALA A 233 21.63 -2.86 1.01
N CYS A 234 21.45 -3.29 -0.24
CA CYS A 234 21.58 -4.70 -0.60
C CYS A 234 23.00 -5.23 -0.34
N PRO A 235 23.19 -6.37 0.36
CA PRO A 235 24.52 -6.91 0.64
C PRO A 235 25.29 -7.38 -0.61
N LYS A 236 24.61 -7.53 -1.76
CA LYS A 236 25.21 -7.97 -3.03
C LYS A 236 25.61 -6.80 -3.93
N CYS A 237 24.71 -5.84 -4.16
CA CYS A 237 24.93 -4.72 -5.10
C CYS A 237 25.03 -3.35 -4.42
N ARG A 238 24.85 -3.27 -3.10
CA ARG A 238 24.88 -2.05 -2.27
C ARG A 238 23.81 -1.00 -2.57
N THR A 239 22.96 -1.20 -3.59
CA THR A 239 21.84 -0.29 -3.87
C THR A 239 20.76 -0.37 -2.79
N ALA A 240 20.13 0.75 -2.45
CA ALA A 240 19.01 0.83 -1.51
C ALA A 240 17.74 0.23 -2.13
N ARG A 241 17.27 -0.91 -1.62
CA ARG A 241 16.09 -1.66 -2.13
C ARG A 241 15.43 -2.44 -1.00
N LEU A 242 14.26 -3.03 -1.28
CA LEU A 242 13.80 -4.17 -0.49
C LEU A 242 14.83 -5.30 -0.60
N VAL A 243 15.20 -5.86 0.54
CA VAL A 243 16.10 -7.00 0.64
C VAL A 243 15.38 -8.12 1.35
N PHE A 244 15.51 -9.30 0.76
CA PHE A 244 14.82 -10.49 1.19
C PHE A 244 15.82 -11.55 1.62
N ASP A 245 15.44 -12.29 2.63
CA ASP A 245 16.04 -13.55 3.02
C ASP A 245 15.34 -14.73 2.34
N CYS A 246 16.05 -15.85 2.29
CA CYS A 246 15.53 -17.09 1.73
C CYS A 246 14.94 -17.99 2.83
N THR A 247 13.76 -18.53 2.57
CA THR A 247 13.07 -19.54 3.40
C THR A 247 13.59 -20.97 3.17
N ARG A 248 14.52 -21.18 2.24
CA ARG A 248 15.08 -22.50 1.96
C ARG A 248 15.89 -22.97 3.18
N PRO A 249 15.64 -24.17 3.74
CA PRO A 249 16.30 -24.61 4.98
C PRO A 249 17.83 -24.58 4.93
N THR A 250 18.42 -24.93 3.78
CA THR A 250 19.88 -24.86 3.58
C THR A 250 20.42 -23.44 3.56
N CYS A 251 19.62 -22.46 3.15
CA CYS A 251 19.96 -21.03 3.20
C CYS A 251 19.81 -20.45 4.60
N GLU A 252 18.77 -20.86 5.33
CA GLU A 252 18.56 -20.42 6.72
C GLU A 252 19.72 -20.82 7.62
N GLN A 253 20.24 -22.04 7.46
CA GLN A 253 21.44 -22.52 8.18
C GLN A 253 22.68 -21.67 7.91
N ARG A 254 22.74 -20.98 6.76
CA ARG A 254 23.87 -20.13 6.33
C ARG A 254 23.61 -18.64 6.55
N ARG A 255 22.47 -18.25 7.11
CA ARG A 255 22.06 -16.83 7.26
C ARG A 255 23.09 -15.99 8.00
N ASN A 256 23.73 -16.56 9.02
CA ASN A 256 24.71 -15.88 9.84
C ASN A 256 26.14 -15.95 9.28
N ILE A 257 26.32 -16.46 8.05
CA ILE A 257 27.62 -16.58 7.38
C ILE A 257 27.69 -15.50 6.29
N PRO A 258 28.42 -14.38 6.48
CA PRO A 258 28.36 -13.21 5.61
C PRO A 258 28.60 -13.49 4.12
N LEU A 259 29.46 -14.46 3.81
CA LEU A 259 29.80 -14.85 2.43
C LEU A 259 28.85 -15.90 1.83
N GLN A 260 28.04 -16.58 2.66
CA GLN A 260 27.15 -17.65 2.22
C GLN A 260 25.67 -17.36 2.44
N GLN A 261 25.34 -16.19 3.00
CA GLN A 261 23.96 -15.78 3.20
C GLN A 261 23.22 -15.61 1.86
N CYS A 262 22.02 -16.20 1.80
CA CYS A 262 21.09 -16.02 0.69
C CYS A 262 20.15 -14.83 0.98
N ARG A 263 20.77 -13.66 1.09
CA ARG A 263 20.13 -12.38 1.40
C ARG A 263 20.50 -11.37 0.31
N GLY A 264 19.50 -10.69 -0.23
CA GLY A 264 19.69 -9.77 -1.35
C GLY A 264 18.38 -9.19 -1.87
N CYS A 265 18.49 -8.14 -2.68
CA CYS A 265 17.34 -7.57 -3.38
C CYS A 265 16.84 -8.50 -4.50
N TYR A 266 15.62 -8.23 -4.98
CA TYR A 266 14.96 -9.04 -6.02
C TYR A 266 15.73 -9.12 -7.36
N LEU A 267 16.62 -8.15 -7.64
CA LEU A 267 17.48 -8.21 -8.85
C LEU A 267 18.75 -9.03 -8.65
N CYS A 268 19.27 -9.14 -7.43
CA CYS A 268 20.53 -9.85 -7.17
C CYS A 268 20.33 -11.33 -6.93
N ILE A 269 19.16 -11.72 -6.45
CA ILE A 269 18.80 -13.10 -6.19
C ILE A 269 17.42 -13.31 -6.79
N ALA A 270 17.35 -14.09 -7.87
CA ALA A 270 16.07 -14.54 -8.43
C ALA A 270 15.35 -15.40 -7.39
N ARG A 271 14.04 -15.22 -7.26
CA ARG A 271 13.21 -15.91 -6.26
C ARG A 271 11.96 -16.47 -6.91
N CYS A 272 11.49 -17.60 -6.38
CA CYS A 272 10.20 -18.15 -6.75
C CYS A 272 9.08 -17.19 -6.33
N GLU A 273 8.20 -16.85 -7.26
CA GLU A 273 7.10 -15.90 -7.03
C GLU A 273 6.16 -16.36 -5.90
N GLU A 274 5.87 -17.67 -5.84
CA GLU A 274 4.95 -18.25 -4.85
C GLU A 274 5.54 -18.40 -3.45
N CYS A 275 6.75 -18.96 -3.35
CA CYS A 275 7.28 -19.40 -2.05
C CYS A 275 8.53 -18.63 -1.60
N GLY A 276 9.03 -17.69 -2.41
CA GLY A 276 10.11 -16.77 -2.07
C GLY A 276 11.51 -17.38 -1.93
N VAL A 277 11.65 -18.69 -2.11
CA VAL A 277 12.96 -19.36 -2.10
C VAL A 277 13.81 -18.85 -3.25
N CYS A 278 15.13 -18.80 -3.05
CA CYS A 278 16.05 -18.46 -4.13
C CYS A 278 15.97 -19.49 -5.26
N ILE A 279 16.22 -19.00 -6.46
CA ILE A 279 16.41 -19.77 -7.68
C ILE A 279 17.89 -19.65 -8.02
N ASP A 280 18.55 -20.80 -8.19
CA ASP A 280 19.96 -20.87 -8.51
C ASP A 280 20.11 -21.38 -9.95
N GLY A 281 20.73 -20.59 -10.83
CA GLY A 281 20.97 -21.01 -12.22
C GLY A 281 19.68 -21.27 -13.02
N ASP A 282 19.61 -22.41 -13.69
CA ASP A 282 18.51 -22.82 -14.58
C ASP A 282 17.41 -23.63 -13.86
N ASP A 283 17.43 -23.71 -12.52
CA ASP A 283 16.45 -24.45 -11.72
C ASP A 283 15.11 -23.68 -11.55
N TYR A 284 14.58 -23.15 -12.65
CA TYR A 284 13.29 -22.45 -12.66
C TYR A 284 12.44 -22.77 -13.86
N GLU A 285 11.16 -22.51 -13.69
CA GLU A 285 10.17 -22.54 -14.76
C GLU A 285 9.62 -21.12 -14.92
N GLU A 286 9.55 -20.67 -16.17
CA GLU A 286 8.90 -19.40 -16.50
C GLU A 286 7.38 -19.55 -16.50
N THR A 287 6.71 -18.60 -15.88
CA THR A 287 5.25 -18.48 -15.96
C THR A 287 4.82 -17.81 -17.27
N PHE A 288 3.54 -17.92 -17.62
CA PHE A 288 2.99 -17.10 -18.71
C PHE A 288 2.97 -15.60 -18.40
N CYS A 289 3.11 -15.22 -17.13
CA CYS A 289 3.20 -13.83 -16.67
C CYS A 289 4.66 -13.36 -16.47
N MET A 290 5.65 -14.04 -17.07
CA MET A 290 7.07 -13.67 -17.06
C MET A 290 7.74 -13.65 -15.67
N GLU A 291 7.10 -14.28 -14.68
CA GLU A 291 7.66 -14.51 -13.35
C GLU A 291 8.33 -15.88 -13.25
N PHE A 292 9.25 -16.04 -12.29
CA PHE A 292 9.98 -17.29 -12.07
C PHE A 292 9.36 -18.14 -10.98
N LEU A 293 9.28 -19.45 -11.21
CA LEU A 293 8.84 -20.43 -10.23
C LEU A 293 9.90 -21.49 -9.99
N CYS A 294 10.01 -21.96 -8.75
CA CYS A 294 10.70 -23.21 -8.49
C CYS A 294 9.85 -24.38 -9.00
N GLN A 295 10.51 -25.49 -9.37
CA GLN A 295 9.84 -26.68 -9.90
C GLN A 295 8.71 -27.19 -8.99
N SER A 296 8.89 -27.13 -7.66
CA SER A 296 7.88 -27.57 -6.69
C SER A 296 6.59 -26.75 -6.73
N CYS A 297 6.70 -25.44 -6.95
CA CYS A 297 5.54 -24.55 -7.09
C CYS A 297 4.90 -24.71 -8.47
N TRP A 298 5.71 -24.75 -9.52
CA TRP A 298 5.24 -24.95 -10.89
C TRP A 298 4.41 -26.24 -11.07
N LEU A 299 4.77 -27.32 -10.36
CA LEU A 299 4.01 -28.58 -10.40
C LEU A 299 2.62 -28.51 -9.73
N ARG A 300 2.39 -27.55 -8.82
CA ARG A 300 1.15 -27.43 -8.05
C ARG A 300 0.18 -26.42 -8.64
N LEU A 301 0.67 -25.47 -9.43
CA LEU A 301 -0.16 -24.40 -9.97
C LEU A 301 -0.91 -24.86 -11.23
N PRO A 302 -2.13 -24.32 -11.46
CA PRO A 302 -2.87 -24.51 -12.70
C PRO A 302 -2.05 -24.08 -13.92
N LYS A 303 -2.17 -24.81 -15.02
CA LYS A 303 -1.42 -24.57 -16.27
C LYS A 303 -2.37 -24.23 -17.41
N CYS A 304 -1.92 -23.32 -18.25
CA CYS A 304 -2.57 -23.05 -19.53
C CYS A 304 -2.61 -24.33 -20.37
N SER A 305 -3.78 -24.65 -20.90
CA SER A 305 -4.02 -25.84 -21.74
C SER A 305 -3.25 -25.82 -23.07
N GLU A 306 -2.92 -24.64 -23.59
CA GLU A 306 -2.25 -24.48 -24.88
C GLU A 306 -0.72 -24.50 -24.78
N CYS A 307 -0.13 -23.73 -23.85
CA CYS A 307 1.33 -23.63 -23.71
C CYS A 307 1.91 -24.42 -22.54
N ASN A 308 1.07 -25.05 -21.71
CA ASN A 308 1.47 -25.80 -20.52
C ASN A 308 2.30 -24.99 -19.49
N ARG A 309 2.24 -23.64 -19.55
CA ARG A 309 2.87 -22.77 -18.55
C ARG A 309 1.92 -22.48 -17.40
N ALA A 310 2.46 -22.47 -16.18
CA ALA A 310 1.73 -22.04 -15.00
C ALA A 310 1.65 -20.51 -14.92
N GLY A 311 0.68 -19.99 -14.16
CA GLY A 311 0.63 -18.59 -13.73
C GLY A 311 0.99 -18.49 -12.26
N CYS A 312 1.49 -17.34 -11.81
CA CYS A 312 1.58 -17.10 -10.37
C CYS A 312 0.18 -16.91 -9.78
N SER A 313 0.01 -17.19 -8.49
CA SER A 313 -1.27 -17.15 -7.77
C SER A 313 -1.97 -15.80 -7.93
N ARG A 314 -1.21 -14.69 -7.91
CA ARG A 314 -1.74 -13.34 -8.14
C ARG A 314 -2.47 -13.20 -9.48
N HIS A 315 -1.93 -13.80 -10.54
CA HIS A 315 -2.54 -13.75 -11.87
C HIS A 315 -3.66 -14.78 -12.05
N ILE A 316 -3.55 -15.95 -11.41
CA ILE A 316 -4.61 -16.96 -11.40
C ILE A 316 -5.86 -16.45 -10.66
N GLU A 317 -5.67 -15.80 -9.50
CA GLU A 317 -6.75 -15.14 -8.74
C GLU A 317 -7.43 -14.04 -9.57
N ALA A 318 -6.67 -13.25 -10.32
CA ALA A 318 -7.23 -12.20 -11.17
C ALA A 318 -8.06 -12.74 -12.34
N LEU A 319 -7.82 -13.98 -12.75
CA LEU A 319 -8.56 -14.66 -13.83
C LEU A 319 -9.75 -15.49 -13.31
N ASP A 320 -9.99 -15.52 -12.00
CA ASP A 320 -11.03 -16.33 -11.33
C ASP A 320 -10.98 -17.83 -11.73
N ILE A 321 -9.76 -18.34 -11.94
CA ILE A 321 -9.51 -19.71 -12.37
C ILE A 321 -9.48 -20.61 -11.14
N SER A 322 -10.44 -21.53 -11.04
CA SER A 322 -10.45 -22.58 -10.01
C SER A 322 -9.42 -23.68 -10.35
N GLU A 323 -8.94 -24.41 -9.32
CA GLU A 323 -7.96 -25.51 -9.45
C GLU A 323 -8.35 -26.61 -10.47
N THR A 324 -9.62 -26.69 -10.88
CA THR A 324 -10.17 -27.72 -11.78
C THR A 324 -10.52 -27.19 -13.18
N SER A 325 -10.30 -25.92 -13.46
CA SER A 325 -10.71 -25.30 -14.72
C SER A 325 -9.63 -25.38 -15.79
N ILE A 326 -10.00 -25.91 -16.96
CA ILE A 326 -9.19 -25.83 -18.18
C ILE A 326 -9.28 -24.37 -18.64
N PHE A 327 -8.13 -23.69 -18.70
CA PHE A 327 -8.06 -22.31 -19.18
C PHE A 327 -6.94 -22.16 -20.21
N SER A 328 -7.04 -21.10 -21.01
CA SER A 328 -5.95 -20.64 -21.89
C SER A 328 -5.48 -19.29 -21.38
N CYS A 329 -4.17 -19.06 -21.27
CA CYS A 329 -3.64 -17.77 -20.84
C CYS A 329 -3.78 -16.70 -21.94
N ASP A 330 -3.76 -15.43 -21.53
CA ASP A 330 -3.91 -14.26 -22.43
C ASP A 330 -2.95 -14.33 -23.63
N SER A 331 -1.69 -14.70 -23.41
CA SER A 331 -0.70 -14.84 -24.49
C SER A 331 -1.11 -15.87 -25.54
N CYS A 332 -1.73 -16.99 -25.13
CA CYS A 332 -2.23 -18.01 -26.05
C CYS A 332 -3.56 -17.63 -26.69
N GLN A 333 -4.36 -16.79 -26.03
CA GLN A 333 -5.58 -16.22 -26.60
C GLN A 333 -5.29 -15.06 -27.58
N GLY A 334 -4.04 -14.64 -27.72
CA GLY A 334 -3.66 -13.48 -28.54
C GLY A 334 -4.05 -12.13 -27.91
N VAL A 335 -4.39 -12.14 -26.62
CA VAL A 335 -4.57 -10.93 -25.83
C VAL A 335 -3.19 -10.49 -25.37
N LEU A 336 -2.74 -9.31 -25.82
CA LEU A 336 -1.46 -8.77 -25.38
C LEU A 336 -1.53 -8.52 -23.87
N PRO A 337 -0.47 -8.85 -23.11
CA PRO A 337 -0.41 -8.52 -21.68
C PRO A 337 -0.50 -7.00 -21.52
N GLY A 338 -1.70 -6.50 -21.20
CA GLY A 338 -2.00 -5.07 -21.14
C GLY A 338 -3.47 -4.70 -21.38
N ASP A 339 -4.26 -5.53 -22.07
CA ASP A 339 -5.63 -5.16 -22.46
C ASP A 339 -6.74 -5.52 -21.46
N THR A 340 -6.49 -6.44 -20.51
CA THR A 340 -7.51 -6.86 -19.53
C THR A 340 -7.00 -7.08 -18.10
N GLY A 341 -5.69 -7.05 -17.87
CA GLY A 341 -5.07 -7.19 -16.55
C GLY A 341 -4.62 -5.85 -15.96
N PRO A 342 -4.44 -5.72 -14.64
CA PRO A 342 -3.91 -4.49 -14.08
C PRO A 342 -2.52 -4.25 -14.65
N ILE A 343 -2.31 -3.11 -15.31
CA ILE A 343 -0.99 -2.67 -15.76
C ILE A 343 -0.10 -2.54 -14.52
N PHE A 344 0.90 -3.42 -14.43
CA PHE A 344 1.90 -3.44 -13.35
C PHE A 344 3.27 -3.20 -13.98
N ASP A 345 3.73 -1.95 -13.91
CA ASP A 345 5.16 -1.57 -13.99
C ASP A 345 5.56 -0.93 -12.65
#